data_AF-A0A1V4K808-F1
#
_entry.id   AF-A0A1V4K808-F1
#
_cell.length_a   1.000
_cell.length_b   1.000
_cell.length_c   1.000
_cell.angle_alpha   90.00
_cell.angle_beta   90.00
_cell.angle_gamma   90.00
#
_symmetry.space_group_name_H-M   'P 1'
#
loop_
_entity.id
_entity.type
_entity.pdbx_description
1 polymer ?
#
loop_
_entity_poly.entity_id
_entity_poly.type
_entity_poly.pdbx_seq_one_letter_code
_entity_poly.pdbx_strand_id
1 'polypeptide(L)'
;MSLFRKCHILNCFLIDNNGFILVSKRLAETGKFFGAVEGSVMTQLLNMGMFRRVTMYDYQAMCKVPYHHHSGARPLLSPIYAFLAAVKWLISDFLILLLEFNMSSFWHSDNLADAKAVFHHSHKSTPTAHKHKKHDTLQPCDTEYPVFVYEPAIKETNGLIECGDCQKMFVAQQITSSNLLLLVTDATCDCSVFPPVLLDAKEVKYILPYAAGMHGSLFARVEKSAAVAIATGVESMA
;
A
#
# COMPACT_ATOMS: atom_id res chain seq x y z
N MET A 1 30.89 -26.20 -18.83
CA MET A 1 31.66 -25.07 -19.40
C MET A 1 31.70 -25.06 -20.94
N SER A 2 31.39 -26.15 -21.63
CA SER A 2 31.27 -26.23 -23.10
C SER A 2 29.98 -25.58 -23.65
N LEU A 3 28.91 -25.46 -22.86
CA LEU A 3 27.64 -24.84 -23.29
C LEU A 3 27.76 -23.32 -23.51
N PHE A 4 28.52 -22.61 -22.66
CA PHE A 4 28.68 -21.16 -22.75
C PHE A 4 29.51 -20.68 -23.95
N ARG A 5 30.34 -21.53 -24.56
CA ARG A 5 31.18 -21.14 -25.72
C ARG A 5 30.40 -21.04 -27.04
N LYS A 6 29.17 -21.56 -27.13
CA LYS A 6 28.31 -21.47 -28.33
C LYS A 6 27.37 -20.25 -28.34
N CYS A 7 27.49 -19.34 -27.37
CA CYS A 7 26.55 -18.23 -27.19
C CYS A 7 26.90 -16.96 -27.99
N HIS A 8 27.22 -17.09 -29.27
CA HIS A 8 27.47 -15.90 -30.12
C HIS A 8 26.18 -15.37 -30.76
N ILE A 9 25.23 -16.26 -31.05
CA ILE A 9 23.95 -15.98 -31.73
C ILE A 9 22.76 -16.07 -30.77
N LEU A 10 22.93 -16.73 -29.61
CA LEU A 10 21.89 -16.96 -28.61
C LEU A 10 22.03 -15.97 -27.43
N ASN A 11 20.96 -15.82 -26.65
CA ASN A 11 20.98 -15.15 -25.36
C ASN A 11 21.09 -16.18 -24.24
N CYS A 12 22.15 -16.10 -23.43
CA CYS A 12 22.40 -17.00 -22.32
C CYS A 12 22.28 -16.27 -20.99
N PHE A 13 21.55 -16.88 -20.07
CA PHE A 13 21.28 -16.36 -18.74
C PHE A 13 21.68 -17.40 -17.69
N LEU A 14 22.34 -16.94 -16.63
CA LEU A 14 22.50 -17.69 -15.40
C LEU A 14 21.53 -17.10 -14.39
N ILE A 15 20.55 -17.89 -13.95
CA ILE A 15 19.50 -17.45 -13.03
C ILE A 15 19.55 -18.24 -11.72
N ASP A 16 19.16 -17.60 -10.63
CA ASP A 16 19.01 -18.25 -9.32
C ASP A 16 17.69 -19.03 -9.23
N ASN A 17 17.51 -19.82 -8.16
CA ASN A 17 16.29 -20.55 -7.84
C ASN A 17 15.06 -19.64 -7.64
N ASN A 18 15.27 -18.35 -7.34
CA ASN A 18 14.22 -17.33 -7.25
C ASN A 18 13.92 -16.64 -8.59
N GLY A 19 14.60 -17.00 -9.68
CA GLY A 19 14.40 -16.42 -11.01
C GLY A 19 15.05 -15.06 -11.22
N PHE A 20 16.07 -14.69 -10.43
CA PHE A 20 16.87 -13.48 -10.67
C PHE A 20 18.08 -13.78 -11.55
N ILE A 21 18.38 -12.86 -12.47
CA ILE A 21 19.50 -12.99 -13.41
C ILE A 21 20.81 -12.62 -12.71
N LEU A 22 21.73 -13.56 -12.60
CA LEU A 22 23.08 -13.35 -12.07
C LEU A 22 24.07 -12.98 -13.18
N VAL A 23 23.97 -13.63 -14.34
CA VAL A 23 24.83 -13.38 -15.51
C VAL A 23 23.97 -13.31 -16.76
N SER A 24 24.17 -12.27 -17.56
CA SER A 24 23.59 -12.11 -18.90
C SER A 24 24.65 -11.54 -19.85
N LYS A 25 24.40 -11.64 -21.17
CA LYS A 25 25.13 -10.92 -22.22
C LYS A 25 25.06 -9.40 -22.05
N ARG A 26 23.93 -8.87 -21.55
CA ARG A 26 23.72 -7.43 -21.31
C ARG A 26 23.77 -7.14 -19.81
N LEU A 27 24.73 -6.32 -19.39
CA LEU A 27 24.91 -5.96 -17.97
C LEU A 27 23.69 -5.27 -17.34
N ALA A 28 22.86 -4.59 -18.13
CA ALA A 28 21.65 -3.91 -17.66
C ALA A 28 20.51 -4.87 -17.24
N GLU A 29 20.66 -6.17 -17.48
CA GLU A 29 19.69 -7.22 -17.11
C GLU A 29 20.07 -7.94 -15.82
N THR A 30 21.35 -7.91 -15.44
CA THR A 30 21.82 -8.50 -14.20
C THR A 30 21.13 -7.86 -12.99
N GLY A 31 20.69 -8.69 -12.06
CA GLY A 31 19.94 -8.29 -10.87
C GLY A 31 18.44 -8.05 -11.12
N LYS A 32 17.97 -8.09 -12.37
CA LYS A 32 16.54 -8.04 -12.67
C LYS A 32 15.91 -9.41 -12.55
N PHE A 33 14.62 -9.41 -12.24
CA PHE A 33 13.80 -10.60 -12.30
C PHE A 33 13.65 -11.07 -13.76
N PHE A 34 13.90 -12.35 -14.01
CA PHE A 34 13.91 -12.92 -15.35
C PHE A 34 12.57 -12.72 -16.08
N GLY A 35 11.45 -12.90 -15.40
CA GLY A 35 10.13 -12.71 -15.98
C GLY A 35 9.80 -11.27 -16.42
N ALA A 36 10.51 -10.28 -15.87
CA ALA A 36 10.38 -8.89 -16.30
C ALA A 36 11.17 -8.60 -17.59
N VAL A 37 12.20 -9.40 -17.89
CA VAL A 37 13.03 -9.29 -19.10
C VAL A 37 12.47 -10.17 -20.23
N GLU A 38 12.16 -11.43 -19.91
CA GLU A 38 11.70 -12.46 -20.85
C GLU A 38 10.41 -13.12 -20.33
N GLY A 39 9.29 -12.38 -20.41
CA GLY A 39 7.99 -12.83 -19.90
C GLY A 39 7.42 -14.05 -20.61
N SER A 40 7.69 -14.21 -21.91
CA SER A 40 7.25 -15.36 -22.71
C SER A 40 7.85 -16.67 -22.20
N VAL A 41 9.17 -16.69 -22.00
CA VAL A 41 9.91 -17.86 -21.50
C VAL A 41 9.53 -18.14 -20.06
N MET A 42 9.42 -17.13 -19.20
CA MET A 42 9.02 -17.34 -17.81
C MET A 42 7.61 -17.94 -17.70
N THR A 43 6.66 -17.48 -18.52
CA THR A 43 5.31 -18.05 -18.57
C THR A 43 5.35 -19.52 -18.97
N GLN A 44 6.17 -19.88 -19.97
CA GLN A 44 6.30 -21.27 -20.38
C GLN A 44 6.94 -22.16 -19.30
N LEU A 45 7.95 -21.66 -18.58
CA LEU A 45 8.56 -22.36 -17.46
C LEU A 45 7.58 -22.62 -16.30
N LEU A 46 6.63 -21.70 -16.07
CA LEU A 46 5.53 -21.90 -15.13
C LEU A 46 4.56 -22.97 -15.62
N ASN A 47 4.18 -22.93 -16.90
CA ASN A 47 3.27 -23.92 -17.50
C ASN A 47 3.86 -25.33 -17.48
N MET A 48 5.18 -25.46 -17.69
CA MET A 48 5.89 -26.74 -17.62
C MET A 48 6.17 -27.20 -16.19
N GLY A 49 5.88 -26.38 -15.17
CA GLY A 49 6.08 -26.72 -13.76
C GLY A 49 7.53 -26.67 -13.29
N MET A 50 8.45 -26.10 -14.09
CA MET A 50 9.84 -25.91 -13.66
C MET A 50 9.97 -24.77 -12.64
N PHE A 51 9.08 -23.78 -12.73
CA PHE A 51 8.90 -22.76 -11.71
C PHE A 51 7.50 -22.84 -11.12
N ARG A 52 7.40 -22.51 -9.83
CA ARG A 52 6.14 -22.39 -9.11
C ARG A 52 5.92 -20.95 -8.67
N ARG A 53 4.71 -20.43 -8.88
CA ARG A 53 4.26 -19.16 -8.31
C ARG A 53 3.73 -19.39 -6.90
N VAL A 54 4.24 -18.63 -5.93
CA VAL A 54 3.84 -18.64 -4.52
C VAL A 54 3.50 -17.21 -4.13
N THR A 55 2.33 -16.97 -3.54
CA THR A 55 1.96 -15.65 -3.04
C THR A 55 2.52 -15.46 -1.63
N MET A 56 3.27 -14.39 -1.40
CA MET A 56 3.76 -13.96 -0.10
C MET A 56 2.92 -12.78 0.41
N TYR A 57 2.70 -12.73 1.72
CA TYR A 57 1.98 -11.66 2.40
C TYR A 57 2.91 -10.89 3.32
N ASP A 58 2.88 -9.56 3.22
CA ASP A 58 3.57 -8.62 4.10
C ASP A 58 2.53 -7.81 4.89
N TYR A 59 2.42 -8.13 6.18
CA TYR A 59 1.54 -7.47 7.15
C TYR A 59 2.15 -6.22 7.79
N GLN A 60 3.39 -5.85 7.40
CA GLN A 60 4.13 -4.72 7.96
C GLN A 60 4.39 -3.64 6.91
N ALA A 61 3.74 -3.73 5.74
CA ALA A 61 3.89 -2.78 4.66
C ALA A 61 3.26 -1.41 4.99
N MET A 62 3.75 -0.37 4.32
CA MET A 62 3.26 1.00 4.45
C MET A 62 2.70 1.47 3.10
N CYS A 63 1.37 1.53 2.98
CA CYS A 63 0.69 1.94 1.76
C CYS A 63 0.36 3.43 1.81
N LYS A 64 0.30 4.05 0.63
CA LYS A 64 -0.25 5.40 0.50
C LYS A 64 -1.74 5.34 0.78
N VAL A 65 -2.21 6.16 1.71
CA VAL A 65 -3.64 6.27 1.99
C VAL A 65 -4.32 6.81 0.72
N PRO A 66 -5.29 6.10 0.11
CA PRO A 66 -6.12 6.71 -0.92
C PRO A 66 -6.81 7.93 -0.29
N TYR A 67 -6.60 9.11 -0.85
CA TYR A 67 -7.23 10.35 -0.38
C TYR A 67 -8.75 10.25 -0.58
N HIS A 68 -9.44 9.63 0.39
CA HIS A 68 -10.86 9.79 0.53
C HIS A 68 -11.08 11.18 1.11
N HIS A 69 -11.59 12.10 0.29
CA HIS A 69 -12.02 13.43 0.72
C HIS A 69 -13.24 13.32 1.66
N HIS A 70 -13.05 12.80 2.86
CA HIS A 70 -13.97 13.01 3.96
C HIS A 70 -13.49 14.27 4.68
N SER A 71 -13.95 15.42 4.18
CA SER A 71 -13.81 16.69 4.88
C SER A 71 -14.52 16.58 6.24
N GLY A 72 -13.77 16.20 7.28
CA GLY A 72 -14.17 16.37 8.68
C GLY A 72 -14.15 17.83 9.13
N ALA A 73 -13.68 18.73 8.27
CA ALA A 73 -13.92 20.15 8.41
C ALA A 73 -15.43 20.39 8.26
N ARG A 74 -16.10 20.72 9.37
CA ARG A 74 -17.43 21.31 9.31
C ARG A 74 -17.35 22.44 8.27
N PRO A 75 -18.25 22.48 7.27
CA PRO A 75 -18.25 23.59 6.33
C PRO A 75 -18.29 24.86 7.18
N LEU A 76 -17.30 25.73 6.98
CA LEU A 76 -17.26 27.03 7.67
C LEU A 76 -18.65 27.61 7.51
N LEU A 77 -19.33 27.86 8.64
CA LEU A 77 -20.65 28.47 8.62
C LEU A 77 -20.57 29.66 7.69
N SER A 78 -21.40 29.63 6.64
CA SER A 78 -21.42 30.64 5.59
C SER A 78 -21.35 32.03 6.23
N PRO A 79 -20.62 33.00 5.66
CA PRO A 79 -20.56 34.39 6.16
C PRO A 79 -21.93 34.97 6.50
N ILE A 80 -22.98 34.47 5.83
CA ILE A 80 -24.38 34.77 6.06
C ILE A 80 -24.85 34.38 7.47
N TYR A 81 -24.44 33.24 8.01
CA TYR A 81 -24.84 32.81 9.35
C TYR A 81 -24.18 33.67 10.45
N ALA A 82 -22.93 34.08 10.24
CA ALA A 82 -22.26 35.03 11.14
C ALA A 82 -22.96 36.40 11.10
N PHE A 83 -23.35 36.86 9.91
CA PHE A 83 -24.15 38.07 9.74
C PHE A 83 -25.52 37.96 10.41
N LEU A 84 -26.26 36.86 10.20
CA LEU A 84 -27.56 36.63 10.83
C LEU A 84 -27.46 36.54 12.36
N ALA A 85 -26.38 35.96 12.89
CA ALA A 85 -26.13 35.92 14.32
C ALA A 85 -25.87 37.33 14.89
N ALA A 86 -25.10 38.16 14.19
CA ALA A 86 -24.86 39.55 14.58
C ALA A 86 -26.15 40.39 14.53
N VAL A 87 -26.96 40.23 13.48
CA VAL A 87 -28.28 40.88 13.36
C VAL A 87 -29.21 40.41 14.48
N LYS A 88 -29.26 39.11 14.78
CA LYS A 88 -30.05 38.58 15.89
C LYS A 88 -29.59 39.14 17.24
N TRP A 89 -28.29 39.31 17.44
CA TRP A 89 -27.72 39.91 18.64
C TRP A 89 -28.16 41.37 18.78
N LEU A 90 -28.05 42.17 17.71
CA LEU A 90 -28.51 43.56 17.70
C LEU A 90 -30.03 43.69 17.95
N ILE A 91 -30.84 42.80 17.39
CA ILE A 91 -32.29 42.80 17.62
C ILE A 91 -32.61 42.47 19.09
N SER A 92 -31.86 41.56 19.71
CA SER A 92 -32.03 41.22 21.12
C SER A 92 -31.69 42.40 22.03
N ASP A 93 -30.58 43.08 21.75
CA ASP A 93 -30.13 44.25 22.51
C ASP A 93 -31.12 45.41 22.36
N PHE A 94 -31.61 45.65 21.14
CA PHE A 94 -32.66 46.64 20.86
C PHE A 94 -34.00 46.32 21.54
N LEU A 95 -34.40 45.05 21.61
CA LEU A 95 -35.60 44.62 22.34
C LEU A 95 -35.49 44.83 23.85
N ILE A 96 -34.31 44.58 24.42
CA ILE A 96 -34.02 44.86 25.84
C ILE A 96 -34.07 46.36 26.09
N LEU A 97 -33.44 47.17 25.24
CA LEU A 97 -33.50 48.64 25.31
C LEU A 97 -34.94 49.16 25.21
N LEU A 98 -35.77 48.62 24.30
CA LEU A 98 -37.19 48.98 24.17
C LEU A 98 -38.02 48.59 25.40
N LEU A 99 -37.70 47.46 26.03
CA LEU A 99 -38.36 47.00 27.26
C LEU A 99 -37.98 47.90 28.45
N GLU A 100 -36.70 48.29 28.55
CA GLU A 100 -36.21 49.24 29.55
C GLU A 100 -36.81 50.65 29.35
N PHE A 101 -36.93 51.10 28.09
CA PHE A 101 -37.55 52.40 27.76
C PHE A 101 -39.07 52.42 27.99
N ASN A 102 -39.77 51.29 27.82
CA ASN A 102 -41.21 51.19 28.12
C ASN A 102 -41.52 51.34 29.62
N MET A 103 -40.56 51.03 30.49
CA MET A 103 -40.70 51.11 31.95
C MET A 103 -40.08 52.38 32.54
N SER A 104 -39.44 53.23 31.73
CA SER A 104 -38.75 54.43 32.22
C SER A 104 -38.82 55.60 31.23
N SER A 105 -40.04 56.03 30.89
CA SER A 105 -40.26 57.48 30.78
C SER A 105 -40.12 58.05 32.18
N PHE A 106 -39.28 59.09 32.32
CA PHE A 106 -39.13 59.92 33.51
C PHE A 106 -38.20 59.32 34.57
N TRP A 107 -36.93 59.74 34.52
CA TRP A 107 -36.15 60.34 35.62
C TRP A 107 -34.65 60.23 35.28
N HIS A 108 -34.14 61.25 34.61
CA HIS A 108 -32.74 61.65 34.75
C HIS A 108 -32.69 62.68 35.89
N SER A 109 -32.07 62.32 37.01
CA SER A 109 -31.31 63.28 37.81
C SER A 109 -30.17 62.51 38.49
N ASP A 110 -29.03 62.56 37.81
CA ASP A 110 -27.64 62.65 38.28
C ASP A 110 -27.22 61.88 39.54
N ASN A 111 -26.11 61.15 39.41
CA ASN A 111 -24.86 61.29 40.19
C ASN A 111 -23.87 60.24 39.65
N LEU A 112 -22.86 60.66 38.89
CA LEU A 112 -21.50 61.00 39.34
C LEU A 112 -20.62 59.77 39.69
N ALA A 113 -19.67 59.53 38.78
CA ALA A 113 -18.35 58.88 38.95
C ALA A 113 -18.28 57.43 39.44
N ASP A 114 -17.79 56.54 38.57
CA ASP A 114 -16.38 56.12 38.69
C ASP A 114 -15.84 55.58 37.36
N ALA A 115 -14.60 55.91 37.07
CA ALA A 115 -13.89 55.58 35.86
C ALA A 115 -12.85 54.49 36.15
N LYS A 116 -12.89 53.37 35.42
CA LYS A 116 -11.65 52.65 35.09
C LYS A 116 -11.81 51.76 33.86
N ALA A 117 -11.22 52.24 32.77
CA ALA A 117 -10.87 51.42 31.62
C ALA A 117 -9.69 50.51 31.99
N VAL A 118 -9.81 49.21 31.74
CA VAL A 118 -8.65 48.33 31.53
C VAL A 118 -8.96 47.42 30.35
N PHE A 119 -8.44 47.85 29.19
CA PHE A 119 -8.28 47.04 28.00
C PHE A 119 -7.25 45.93 28.29
N HIS A 120 -7.61 44.68 28.02
CA HIS A 120 -6.62 43.65 27.73
C HIS A 120 -6.76 43.22 26.27
N HIS A 121 -5.90 43.78 25.45
CA HIS A 121 -5.51 43.24 24.14
C HIS A 121 -5.00 41.81 24.32
N SER A 122 -5.59 40.84 23.62
CA SER A 122 -4.95 39.54 23.40
C SER A 122 -4.70 39.34 21.90
N HIS A 123 -3.43 39.54 21.57
CA HIS A 123 -2.65 39.00 20.46
C HIS A 123 -3.38 38.47 19.22
N LYS A 124 -3.34 39.32 18.18
CA LYS A 124 -3.27 38.94 16.78
C LYS A 124 -1.94 38.19 16.55
N SER A 125 -2.00 36.90 16.21
CA SER A 125 -0.90 36.20 15.53
C SER A 125 -1.45 35.22 14.49
N THR A 126 -1.46 35.68 13.25
CA THR A 126 -1.49 34.88 12.01
C THR A 126 -0.64 35.71 11.02
N PRO A 127 0.14 35.15 10.07
CA PRO A 127 0.34 33.75 9.68
C PRO A 127 1.83 33.35 9.58
N THR A 128 2.19 32.10 9.88
CA THR A 128 3.27 31.44 9.12
C THR A 128 2.68 30.23 8.43
N ALA A 129 2.36 30.43 7.16
CA ALA A 129 2.09 29.36 6.22
C ALA A 129 3.37 28.52 6.08
N HIS A 130 3.54 27.55 6.96
CA HIS A 130 4.39 26.41 6.67
C HIS A 130 3.72 25.70 5.50
N LYS A 131 4.29 25.88 4.30
CA LYS A 131 4.10 24.98 3.16
C LYS A 131 4.44 23.58 3.66
N HIS A 132 3.47 22.88 4.21
CA HIS A 132 3.54 21.44 4.36
C HIS A 132 3.60 20.90 2.93
N LYS A 133 4.83 20.58 2.49
CA LYS A 133 5.01 19.54 1.47
C LYS A 133 4.07 18.42 1.90
N LYS A 134 3.08 18.13 1.05
CA LYS A 134 2.13 17.04 1.23
C LYS A 134 2.96 15.76 1.26
N HIS A 135 3.46 15.42 2.44
CA HIS A 135 4.06 14.12 2.68
C HIS A 135 2.90 13.16 2.45
N ASP A 136 3.00 12.31 1.44
CA ASP A 136 2.03 11.24 1.23
C ASP A 136 1.89 10.55 2.59
N THR A 137 0.71 10.65 3.20
CA THR A 137 0.45 10.02 4.49
C THR A 137 0.49 8.53 4.22
N LEU A 138 1.52 7.87 4.78
CA LEU A 138 1.66 6.42 4.73
C LEU A 138 0.89 5.84 5.92
N GLN A 139 0.15 4.76 5.66
CA GLN A 139 -0.52 3.98 6.70
C GLN A 139 -0.07 2.52 6.64
N PRO A 140 -0.07 1.81 7.78
CA PRO A 140 0.10 0.36 7.79
C PRO A 140 -0.97 -0.29 6.90
N CYS A 141 -0.56 -1.24 6.07
CA CYS A 141 -1.44 -2.01 5.21
C CYS A 141 -0.88 -3.43 5.03
N ASP A 142 -1.75 -4.33 4.62
CA ASP A 142 -1.35 -5.66 4.24
C ASP A 142 -1.15 -5.69 2.72
N THR A 143 -0.01 -6.19 2.27
CA THR A 143 0.29 -6.34 0.85
C THR A 143 0.57 -7.79 0.52
N GLU A 144 0.17 -8.22 -0.68
CA GLU A 144 0.54 -9.50 -1.25
C GLU A 144 1.41 -9.30 -2.48
N TYR A 145 2.40 -10.15 -2.68
CA TYR A 145 3.23 -10.14 -3.87
C TYR A 145 3.56 -11.57 -4.32
N PRO A 146 3.59 -11.84 -5.64
CA PRO A 146 3.99 -13.14 -6.14
C PRO A 146 5.51 -13.30 -6.03
N VAL A 147 5.94 -14.47 -5.57
CA VAL A 147 7.33 -14.94 -5.58
C VAL A 147 7.40 -16.19 -6.43
N PHE A 148 8.53 -16.39 -7.08
CA PHE A 148 8.78 -17.54 -7.94
C PHE A 148 9.89 -18.39 -7.35
N VAL A 149 9.67 -19.70 -7.34
CA VAL A 149 10.61 -20.69 -6.80
C VAL A 149 10.79 -21.80 -7.80
N TYR A 150 12.04 -22.16 -8.06
CA TYR A 150 12.40 -23.31 -8.89
C TYR A 150 12.00 -24.63 -8.20
N GLU A 151 11.36 -25.52 -8.96
CA GLU A 151 10.94 -26.85 -8.49
C GLU A 151 11.96 -27.92 -8.93
N PRO A 152 12.67 -28.60 -8.01
CA PRO A 152 13.74 -29.54 -8.34
C PRO A 152 13.29 -30.83 -9.05
N ALA A 153 11.99 -31.07 -9.14
CA ALA A 153 11.43 -32.23 -9.81
C ALA A 153 11.81 -32.28 -11.30
N ILE A 154 12.01 -31.11 -11.92
CA ILE A 154 12.31 -30.98 -13.34
C ILE A 154 13.70 -30.34 -13.49
N LYS A 155 14.69 -31.16 -13.86
CA LYS A 155 16.09 -30.73 -14.00
C LYS A 155 16.37 -30.02 -15.32
N GLU A 156 15.66 -30.40 -16.37
CA GLU A 156 15.86 -29.90 -17.72
C GLU A 156 14.52 -29.74 -18.43
N THR A 157 14.34 -28.62 -19.11
CA THR A 157 13.21 -28.38 -20.01
C THR A 157 13.68 -27.69 -21.27
N ASN A 158 12.98 -27.95 -22.36
CA ASN A 158 13.15 -27.25 -23.62
C ASN A 158 11.79 -27.08 -24.28
N GLY A 159 11.66 -26.05 -25.10
CA GLY A 159 10.41 -25.77 -25.77
C GLY A 159 10.54 -24.74 -26.87
N LEU A 160 9.47 -24.66 -27.66
CA LEU A 160 9.27 -23.65 -28.68
C LEU A 160 8.04 -22.83 -28.27
N ILE A 161 8.18 -21.51 -28.34
CA ILE A 161 7.12 -20.56 -28.01
C ILE A 161 6.67 -19.93 -29.32
N GLU A 162 5.39 -20.05 -29.65
CA GLU A 162 4.81 -19.41 -30.81
C GLU A 162 4.49 -17.96 -30.51
N CYS A 163 5.14 -17.03 -31.21
CA CYS A 163 5.00 -15.59 -30.99
C CYS A 163 4.16 -14.92 -32.09
N GLY A 164 3.42 -15.71 -32.88
CA GLY A 164 2.68 -15.29 -34.07
C GLY A 164 3.44 -15.65 -35.34
N ASP A 165 4.29 -14.75 -35.81
CA ASP A 165 5.01 -14.87 -37.08
C ASP A 165 6.37 -15.58 -36.98
N CYS A 166 6.83 -15.87 -35.76
CA CYS A 166 8.06 -16.61 -35.50
C CYS A 166 7.93 -17.52 -34.28
N GLN A 167 8.83 -18.50 -34.19
CA GLN A 167 8.95 -19.38 -33.04
C GLN A 167 10.25 -19.09 -32.30
N LYS A 168 10.15 -18.89 -30.97
CA LYS A 168 11.31 -18.69 -30.09
C LYS A 168 11.60 -19.98 -29.35
N MET A 169 12.79 -20.56 -29.58
CA MET A 169 13.23 -21.73 -28.83
C MET A 169 13.94 -21.34 -27.52
N PHE A 170 13.77 -22.18 -26.51
CA PHE A 170 14.49 -22.05 -25.25
C PHE A 170 14.88 -23.42 -24.68
N VAL A 171 15.94 -23.42 -23.88
CA VAL A 171 16.42 -24.57 -23.11
C VAL A 171 16.80 -24.08 -21.72
N ALA A 172 16.24 -24.72 -20.69
CA ALA A 172 16.53 -24.47 -19.29
C ALA A 172 17.11 -25.73 -18.65
N GLN A 173 18.26 -25.61 -17.99
CA GLN A 173 18.97 -26.73 -17.39
C GLN A 173 19.53 -26.35 -16.02
N GLN A 174 19.30 -27.20 -15.03
CA GLN A 174 19.92 -27.06 -13.71
C GLN A 174 21.42 -27.35 -13.76
N ILE A 175 22.22 -26.51 -13.12
CA ILE A 175 23.64 -26.78 -12.92
C ILE A 175 23.78 -27.78 -11.77
N THR A 176 24.45 -28.90 -12.04
CA THR A 176 24.67 -29.94 -11.03
C THR A 176 25.43 -29.39 -9.82
N SER A 177 24.98 -29.81 -8.63
CA SER A 177 25.56 -29.39 -7.34
C SER A 177 25.45 -27.89 -7.04
N SER A 178 24.44 -27.22 -7.59
CA SER A 178 24.21 -25.78 -7.46
C SER A 178 22.71 -25.45 -7.41
N ASN A 179 22.38 -24.28 -6.85
CA ASN A 179 21.05 -23.66 -6.89
C ASN A 179 20.78 -22.90 -8.20
N LEU A 180 21.72 -22.92 -9.14
CA LEU A 180 21.67 -22.11 -10.35
C LEU A 180 21.10 -22.88 -11.54
N LEU A 181 20.40 -22.15 -12.40
CA LEU A 181 19.86 -22.62 -13.66
C LEU A 181 20.52 -21.88 -14.82
N LEU A 182 20.89 -22.63 -15.85
CA LEU A 182 21.34 -22.10 -17.13
C LEU A 182 20.15 -22.07 -18.08
N LEU A 183 19.83 -20.88 -18.58
CA LEU A 183 18.77 -20.68 -19.54
C LEU A 183 19.34 -20.11 -20.83
N VAL A 184 19.02 -20.72 -21.95
CA VAL A 184 19.44 -20.31 -23.28
C VAL A 184 18.20 -20.07 -24.12
N THR A 185 18.16 -18.92 -24.78
CA THR A 185 17.02 -18.48 -25.60
C THR A 185 17.51 -17.98 -26.94
N ASP A 186 16.66 -18.11 -27.96
CA ASP A 186 16.92 -17.51 -29.26
C ASP A 186 16.80 -15.97 -29.19
N ALA A 187 17.70 -15.26 -29.88
CA ALA A 187 17.71 -13.80 -29.97
C ALA A 187 17.06 -13.27 -31.26
N THR A 188 16.67 -14.16 -32.19
CA THR A 188 16.19 -13.77 -33.53
C THR A 188 14.71 -13.38 -33.58
N CYS A 189 13.90 -13.84 -32.62
CA CYS A 189 12.45 -13.62 -32.56
C CYS A 189 12.10 -12.79 -31.31
N ASP A 190 11.39 -11.67 -31.52
CA ASP A 190 10.86 -10.82 -30.45
C ASP A 190 9.43 -11.25 -30.10
N CYS A 191 9.22 -11.59 -28.83
CA CYS A 191 7.96 -12.12 -28.32
C CYS A 191 7.27 -11.14 -27.36
N SER A 192 7.33 -9.85 -27.68
CA SER A 192 6.71 -8.76 -26.93
C SER A 192 5.17 -8.85 -26.82
N VAL A 193 4.53 -9.76 -27.55
CA VAL A 193 3.09 -10.08 -27.43
C VAL A 193 2.76 -10.65 -26.04
N PHE A 194 3.72 -11.32 -25.39
CA PHE A 194 3.54 -11.85 -24.05
C PHE A 194 3.80 -10.76 -23.01
N PRO A 195 2.87 -10.54 -22.06
CA PRO A 195 3.09 -9.55 -21.01
C PRO A 195 4.27 -9.96 -20.10
N PRO A 196 5.01 -8.99 -19.54
CA PRO A 196 6.05 -9.29 -18.57
C PRO A 196 5.44 -9.88 -17.29
N VAL A 197 6.15 -10.82 -16.68
CA VAL A 197 5.80 -11.38 -15.37
C VAL A 197 6.48 -10.52 -14.31
N LEU A 198 5.68 -9.78 -13.54
CA LEU A 198 6.16 -8.81 -12.55
C LEU A 198 6.04 -9.35 -11.11
N LEU A 199 6.85 -8.79 -10.21
CA LEU A 199 6.86 -9.06 -8.76
C LEU A 199 6.08 -7.99 -7.97
N ASP A 200 5.08 -7.36 -8.60
CA ASP A 200 4.43 -6.18 -8.03
C ASP A 200 3.61 -6.52 -6.78
N ALA A 201 3.81 -5.71 -5.73
CA ALA A 201 3.02 -5.77 -4.51
C ALA A 201 1.65 -5.10 -4.70
N LYS A 202 0.61 -5.77 -4.20
CA LYS A 202 -0.78 -5.31 -4.24
C LYS A 202 -1.34 -5.22 -2.83
N GLU A 203 -2.08 -4.16 -2.54
CA GLU A 203 -2.78 -4.01 -1.27
C GLU A 203 -3.93 -5.02 -1.18
N VAL A 204 -3.97 -5.79 -0.09
CA VAL A 204 -5.03 -6.75 0.19
C VAL A 204 -6.23 -6.00 0.76
N LYS A 205 -7.36 -6.05 0.05
CA LYS A 205 -8.63 -5.48 0.53
C LYS A 205 -9.49 -6.57 1.14
N TYR A 206 -9.62 -6.55 2.46
CA TYR A 206 -10.57 -7.42 3.15
C TYR A 206 -11.99 -6.95 2.86
N ILE A 207 -12.76 -7.78 2.15
CA ILE A 207 -14.22 -7.63 2.13
C ILE A 207 -14.69 -8.10 3.51
N LEU A 208 -14.77 -7.19 4.47
CA LEU A 208 -15.51 -7.45 5.70
C LEU A 208 -17.00 -7.37 5.34
N PRO A 209 -17.75 -8.49 5.28
CA PRO A 209 -19.19 -8.38 5.40
C PRO A 209 -19.46 -7.76 6.77
N TYR A 210 -20.00 -6.56 6.76
CA TYR A 210 -20.51 -5.83 7.92
C TYR A 210 -21.70 -6.60 8.51
N ALA A 211 -21.46 -7.78 9.08
CA ALA A 211 -22.42 -8.61 9.79
C ALA A 211 -21.80 -9.28 11.03
N ALA A 212 -20.57 -8.89 11.42
CA ALA A 212 -19.97 -9.28 12.70
C ALA A 212 -20.14 -8.19 13.78
N GLY A 213 -21.10 -7.28 13.60
CA GLY A 213 -21.39 -6.14 14.49
C GLY A 213 -22.37 -6.42 15.63
N MET A 214 -22.67 -7.68 15.95
CA MET A 214 -23.45 -8.05 17.15
C MET A 214 -23.00 -9.40 17.73
N HIS A 215 -21.71 -9.59 18.05
CA HIS A 215 -21.29 -10.53 19.10
C HIS A 215 -19.86 -10.21 19.56
N GLY A 216 -19.66 -8.98 20.02
CA GLY A 216 -18.47 -8.58 20.76
C GLY A 216 -18.44 -9.31 22.12
N SER A 217 -17.80 -10.47 22.17
CA SER A 217 -17.22 -11.10 23.40
C SER A 217 -16.72 -12.53 23.19
N LEU A 218 -17.01 -13.23 22.09
CA LEU A 218 -16.68 -14.67 22.00
C LEU A 218 -15.38 -15.01 21.25
N PHE A 219 -14.89 -14.16 20.34
CA PHE A 219 -13.69 -14.47 19.55
C PHE A 219 -12.36 -14.17 20.25
N ALA A 220 -12.35 -13.34 21.30
CA ALA A 220 -11.15 -13.02 22.06
C ALA A 220 -10.75 -14.09 23.11
N ARG A 221 -11.52 -15.18 23.26
CA ARG A 221 -11.31 -16.20 24.32
C ARG A 221 -10.71 -17.52 23.83
N VAL A 222 -10.68 -17.78 22.52
CA VAL A 222 -10.19 -19.07 22.01
C VAL A 222 -8.67 -19.14 21.93
N GLU A 223 -7.97 -18.01 21.73
CA GLU A 223 -6.51 -18.02 21.54
C GLU A 223 -5.70 -18.10 22.85
N LYS A 224 -6.29 -17.71 24.00
CA LYS A 224 -5.59 -17.78 25.30
C LYS A 224 -5.64 -19.16 25.96
N SER A 225 -6.55 -20.06 25.56
CA SER A 225 -6.63 -21.41 26.15
C SER A 225 -5.76 -22.45 25.44
N ALA A 226 -5.39 -22.25 24.18
CA ALA A 226 -4.54 -23.20 23.46
C ALA A 226 -3.04 -23.10 23.85
N ALA A 227 -2.60 -21.93 24.34
CA ALA A 227 -1.20 -21.70 24.71
C ALA A 227 -0.79 -22.28 26.08
N VAL A 228 -1.74 -22.77 26.89
CA VAL A 228 -1.46 -23.32 28.24
C VAL A 228 -1.41 -24.86 28.27
N ALA A 229 -1.89 -25.54 27.22
CA ALA A 229 -2.01 -27.00 27.21
C ALA A 229 -0.77 -27.78 26.71
N ILE A 230 0.30 -27.11 26.28
CA ILE A 230 1.51 -27.78 25.74
C ILE A 230 2.65 -27.85 26.78
N ALA A 231 2.56 -27.14 27.90
CA ALA A 231 3.63 -27.05 28.88
C ALA A 231 3.58 -28.07 30.06
N THR A 232 2.61 -29.00 30.10
CA THR A 232 2.46 -29.95 31.23
C THR A 232 2.29 -31.42 30.79
N GLY A 233 2.92 -31.83 29.69
CA GLY A 233 2.67 -33.13 29.07
C GLY A 233 3.91 -33.95 28.73
N VAL A 234 5.01 -33.85 29.48
CA VAL A 234 6.13 -34.81 29.38
C VAL A 234 6.71 -35.07 30.77
N GLU A 235 5.97 -35.76 31.62
CA GLU A 235 6.56 -36.54 32.71
C GLU A 235 5.57 -37.63 33.15
N SER A 236 6.08 -38.87 33.24
CA SER A 236 5.47 -40.04 33.87
C SER A 236 4.47 -40.88 33.06
N MET A 237 5.00 -41.91 32.40
CA MET A 237 4.69 -43.36 32.58
C MET A 237 5.42 -44.11 31.45
N ALA A 238 6.53 -44.78 31.78
CA ALA A 238 6.59 -46.22 32.05
C ALA A 238 6.43 -47.06 30.78
#